data_AF-A0A536LET1-F1
#
_entry.id   AF-A0A536LET1-F1
#
_cell.length_a   1.000
_cell.length_b   1.000
_cell.length_c   1.000
_cell.angle_alpha   90.00
_cell.angle_beta   90.00
_cell.angle_gamma   90.00
#
_symmetry.space_group_name_H-M   'P 1'
#
loop_
_entity.id
_entity.type
_entity.pdbx_description
1 polymer ?
#
loop_
_entity_poly.entity_id
_entity_poly.type
_entity_poly.pdbx_seq_one_letter_code
_entity_poly.pdbx_strand_id
1 'polypeptide(L)'
;MVTENKRPDLSDGGVDFELTKDGETRLVQVKHWRHEVTVKEARELWGVVASERAAGAILIGTSGFTVVAREFAAQKDFTLIDGPEFMRLRSEVVPGQGGADGSDPMVAEGFAKHLAGIHRPACPKCSTPMVLVTRIEDTTIVRQFWGCKRYPECDGTRRLAFPYQSASRETRALVP
;
A
#
# COMPACT_ATOMS: atom_id res chain seq x y z
N MET A 1 13.94 -2.60 -2.26
CA MET A 1 13.10 -2.19 -3.40
C MET A 1 11.72 -2.78 -3.19
N VAL A 2 10.68 -1.94 -3.17
CA VAL A 2 9.29 -2.38 -3.23
C VAL A 2 8.89 -2.41 -4.69
N THR A 3 8.32 -3.51 -5.16
CA THR A 3 7.78 -3.59 -6.51
C THR A 3 6.30 -3.92 -6.40
N GLU A 4 5.45 -2.94 -6.74
CA GLU A 4 4.01 -3.16 -6.82
C GLU A 4 3.67 -3.94 -8.10
N ASN A 5 2.79 -4.92 -7.91
CA ASN A 5 2.15 -5.79 -8.89
C ASN A 5 2.81 -5.83 -10.29
N LYS A 6 3.86 -6.65 -10.41
CA LYS A 6 4.49 -7.00 -11.71
C LYS A 6 3.73 -8.10 -12.47
N ARG A 7 2.65 -8.64 -11.90
CA ARG A 7 2.02 -9.86 -12.40
C ARG A 7 0.77 -9.53 -13.19
N PRO A 8 0.58 -10.13 -14.38
CA PRO A 8 -0.70 -10.02 -15.08
C PRO A 8 -1.80 -10.67 -14.23
N ASP A 9 -2.94 -9.98 -14.09
CA ASP A 9 -4.09 -10.27 -13.20
C ASP A 9 -4.70 -11.68 -13.32
N LEU A 10 -4.23 -12.53 -14.23
CA LEU A 10 -4.83 -13.83 -14.56
C LEU A 10 -4.24 -15.01 -13.79
N SER A 11 -3.13 -14.84 -13.04
CA SER A 11 -2.52 -15.94 -12.26
C SER A 11 -1.49 -15.44 -11.23
N ASP A 12 -1.77 -14.33 -10.56
CA ASP A 12 -0.91 -13.74 -9.52
C ASP A 12 -0.71 -14.64 -8.28
N GLY A 13 -1.48 -15.74 -8.16
CA GLY A 13 -1.40 -16.65 -7.02
C GLY A 13 -1.84 -15.98 -5.72
N GLY A 14 -2.50 -14.82 -5.82
CA GLY A 14 -2.86 -13.97 -4.69
C GLY A 14 -1.71 -13.14 -4.09
N VAL A 15 -0.62 -12.90 -4.81
CA VAL A 15 0.45 -11.98 -4.37
C VAL A 15 0.13 -10.55 -4.83
N ASP A 16 0.02 -9.61 -3.89
CA ASP A 16 -0.27 -8.20 -4.19
C ASP A 16 0.98 -7.39 -4.54
N PHE A 17 2.09 -7.64 -3.83
CA PHE A 17 3.38 -7.01 -4.13
C PHE A 17 4.58 -7.82 -3.62
N GLU A 18 5.77 -7.43 -4.10
CA GLU A 18 7.04 -8.09 -3.77
C GLU A 18 7.98 -7.12 -3.06
N LEU A 19 8.60 -7.59 -1.99
CA LEU A 19 9.64 -6.87 -1.26
C LEU A 19 10.99 -7.51 -1.53
N THR A 20 11.89 -6.78 -2.16
CA THR A 20 13.28 -7.24 -2.38
C THR A 20 14.24 -6.43 -1.53
N LYS A 21 15.05 -7.11 -0.72
CA LYS A 21 16.14 -6.50 0.06
C LYS A 21 17.34 -7.44 0.02
N ASP A 22 18.52 -6.90 -0.26
CA ASP A 22 19.78 -7.66 -0.29
C ASP A 22 19.75 -8.91 -1.20
N GLY A 23 19.01 -8.83 -2.31
CA GLY A 23 18.83 -9.94 -3.26
C GLY A 23 17.78 -10.98 -2.85
N GLU A 24 17.20 -10.88 -1.65
CA GLU A 24 16.12 -11.73 -1.19
C GLU A 24 14.75 -11.11 -1.51
N THR A 25 13.89 -11.87 -2.17
CA THR A 25 12.50 -11.47 -2.44
C THR A 25 11.55 -12.17 -1.47
N ARG A 26 10.67 -11.39 -0.85
CA ARG A 26 9.55 -11.87 -0.04
C ARG A 26 8.23 -11.53 -0.73
N LEU A 27 7.32 -12.50 -0.80
CA LEU A 27 6.00 -12.33 -1.42
C LEU A 27 5.02 -11.77 -0.38
N VAL A 28 4.21 -10.78 -0.77
CA VAL A 28 3.25 -10.16 0.14
C VAL A 28 1.84 -10.34 -0.38
N GLN A 29 0.96 -10.84 0.49
CA GLN A 29 -0.48 -10.88 0.27
C GLN A 29 -1.17 -10.05 1.35
N VAL A 30 -2.13 -9.24 0.93
CA VAL A 30 -2.94 -8.35 1.74
C VAL A 30 -4.40 -8.60 1.41
N LYS A 31 -5.18 -9.00 2.41
CA LYS A 31 -6.61 -9.21 2.19
C LYS A 31 -7.41 -8.82 3.40
N HIS A 32 -8.60 -8.30 3.13
CA HIS A 32 -9.55 -7.92 4.16
C HIS A 32 -10.56 -9.06 4.36
N TRP A 33 -10.41 -9.80 5.45
CA TRP A 33 -11.35 -10.85 5.86
C TRP A 33 -12.22 -10.36 7.01
N ARG A 34 -13.48 -10.82 7.07
CA ARG A 34 -14.40 -10.56 8.20
C ARG A 34 -14.19 -11.50 9.39
N HIS A 35 -13.46 -12.59 9.18
CA HIS A 35 -13.16 -13.62 10.17
C HIS A 35 -11.64 -13.83 10.24
N GLU A 36 -11.18 -14.51 11.28
CA GLU A 36 -9.77 -14.88 11.40
C GLU A 36 -9.29 -15.63 10.15
N VAL A 37 -8.08 -15.29 9.72
CA VAL A 37 -7.44 -15.92 8.59
C VAL A 37 -7.04 -17.35 8.98
N THR A 38 -7.51 -18.30 8.17
CA THR A 38 -7.29 -19.72 8.42
C THR A 38 -5.95 -20.19 7.83
N VAL A 39 -5.49 -21.37 8.27
CA VAL A 39 -4.26 -22.00 7.75
C VAL A 39 -4.32 -22.27 6.24
N LYS A 40 -5.51 -22.31 5.63
CA LYS A 40 -5.67 -22.53 4.19
C LYS A 40 -4.97 -21.41 3.40
N GLU A 41 -5.28 -20.15 3.68
CA GLU A 41 -4.70 -18.99 2.99
C GLU A 41 -3.18 -18.93 3.20
N ALA A 42 -2.72 -19.24 4.42
CA ALA A 42 -1.29 -19.31 4.74
C ALA A 42 -0.58 -20.41 3.91
N ARG A 43 -1.19 -21.58 3.74
CA ARG A 43 -0.62 -22.67 2.93
C ARG A 43 -0.60 -22.32 1.44
N GLU A 44 -1.63 -21.66 0.94
CA GLU A 44 -1.69 -21.23 -0.45
C GLU A 44 -0.53 -20.28 -0.78
N LEU A 45 -0.34 -19.21 0.00
CA LEU A 45 0.78 -18.29 -0.19
C LEU A 45 2.15 -18.98 -0.03
N TRP A 46 2.27 -19.87 0.95
CA TRP A 46 3.52 -20.63 1.15
C TRP A 46 3.83 -21.59 -0.02
N GLY A 47 2.80 -22.10 -0.69
CA GLY A 47 2.94 -22.85 -1.93
C GLY A 47 3.61 -22.02 -3.03
N VAL A 48 3.24 -20.74 -3.14
CA VAL A 48 3.84 -19.80 -4.10
C VAL A 48 5.30 -19.52 -3.77
N VAL A 49 5.62 -19.29 -2.49
CA VAL A 49 7.01 -19.13 -2.02
C VAL A 49 7.88 -20.31 -2.46
N ALA A 50 7.38 -21.54 -2.28
CA ALA A 50 8.09 -22.74 -2.65
C ALA A 50 8.26 -22.88 -4.17
N SER A 51 7.22 -22.61 -4.97
CA SER A 51 7.29 -22.71 -6.42
C SER A 51 8.23 -21.69 -7.04
N GLU A 52 8.32 -20.51 -6.45
CA GLU A 52 9.10 -19.37 -6.99
C GLU A 52 10.48 -19.24 -6.36
N ARG A 53 10.79 -20.09 -5.37
CA ARG A 53 12.02 -20.01 -4.58
C ARG A 53 12.22 -18.63 -3.95
N ALA A 54 11.12 -18.01 -3.51
CA ALA A 54 11.19 -16.77 -2.75
C ALA A 54 11.80 -17.04 -1.36
N ALA A 55 12.42 -16.02 -0.78
CA ALA A 55 13.06 -16.13 0.54
C ALA A 55 12.03 -16.23 1.68
N GLY A 56 10.78 -15.85 1.44
CA GLY A 56 9.73 -15.90 2.44
C GLY A 56 8.44 -15.22 2.00
N ALA A 57 7.52 -15.11 2.95
CA ALA A 57 6.21 -14.48 2.74
C ALA A 57 5.82 -13.53 3.87
N ILE A 58 4.94 -12.59 3.55
CA ILE A 58 4.23 -11.76 4.51
C ILE A 58 2.73 -11.85 4.18
N LEU A 59 1.92 -12.23 5.15
CA LEU A 59 0.47 -12.25 5.02
C LEU A 59 -0.14 -11.22 5.96
N ILE A 60 -0.91 -10.30 5.40
CA ILE A 60 -1.51 -9.19 6.12
C ILE A 60 -3.02 -9.36 6.13
N GLY A 61 -3.62 -9.39 7.33
CA GLY A 61 -5.06 -9.55 7.51
C GLY A 61 -5.60 -8.74 8.68
N THR A 62 -6.71 -8.03 8.51
CA THR A 62 -7.24 -7.12 9.54
C THR A 62 -7.85 -7.85 10.75
N SER A 63 -8.36 -9.07 10.54
CA SER A 63 -9.19 -9.78 11.53
C SER A 63 -8.44 -10.84 12.33
N GLY A 64 -7.11 -10.81 12.32
CA GLY A 64 -6.28 -11.77 13.04
C GLY A 64 -6.12 -13.11 12.34
N PHE A 65 -5.38 -14.02 12.98
CA PHE A 65 -5.03 -15.34 12.47
C PHE A 65 -5.38 -16.42 13.49
N THR A 66 -5.92 -17.53 13.00
CA THR A 66 -6.19 -18.69 13.87
C THR A 66 -4.89 -19.24 14.45
N VAL A 67 -4.99 -19.93 15.59
CA VAL A 67 -3.83 -20.60 16.24
C VAL A 67 -3.08 -21.49 15.24
N VAL A 68 -3.81 -22.28 14.46
CA VAL A 68 -3.25 -23.19 13.46
C VAL A 68 -2.48 -22.42 12.36
N ALA A 69 -2.96 -21.25 11.94
CA ALA A 69 -2.25 -20.42 10.97
C ALA A 69 -0.95 -19.85 11.56
N ARG A 70 -0.98 -19.41 12.82
CA ARG A 70 0.20 -18.90 13.54
C ARG A 70 1.26 -20.00 13.74
N GLU A 71 0.85 -21.17 14.19
CA GLU A 71 1.72 -22.34 14.32
C GLU A 71 2.33 -22.76 12.97
N PHE A 72 1.54 -22.72 11.90
CA PHE A 72 2.03 -23.00 10.56
C PHE A 72 3.13 -22.02 10.13
N ALA A 73 3.00 -20.74 10.47
CA ALA A 73 3.98 -19.70 10.12
C ALA A 73 5.24 -19.72 11.01
N ALA A 74 5.12 -20.08 12.29
CA ALA A 74 6.18 -19.92 13.31
C ALA A 74 7.54 -20.58 13.00
N GLN A 75 7.56 -21.62 12.16
CA GLN A 75 8.78 -22.35 11.81
C GLN A 75 9.30 -22.04 10.40
N LYS A 76 8.87 -20.91 9.83
CA LYS A 76 9.13 -20.52 8.44
C LYS A 76 9.55 -19.06 8.38
N ASP A 77 10.17 -18.66 7.28
CA ASP A 77 10.32 -17.25 6.91
C ASP A 77 8.97 -16.67 6.45
N PHE A 78 7.99 -16.73 7.34
CA PHE A 78 6.61 -16.35 7.07
C PHE A 78 6.09 -15.43 8.17
N THR A 79 6.00 -14.15 7.86
CA THR A 79 5.47 -13.13 8.78
C THR A 79 3.95 -13.00 8.63
N LEU A 80 3.24 -13.01 9.76
CA LEU A 80 1.82 -12.69 9.82
C LEU A 80 1.66 -11.32 10.47
N ILE A 81 0.94 -10.42 9.82
CA ILE A 81 0.66 -9.08 10.33
C ILE A 81 -0.85 -8.93 10.46
N ASP A 82 -1.33 -8.85 11.71
CA ASP A 82 -2.73 -8.56 11.97
C ASP A 82 -3.00 -7.05 12.12
N GLY A 83 -4.27 -6.68 12.28
CA GLY A 83 -4.66 -5.28 12.45
C GLY A 83 -3.85 -4.55 13.54
N PRO A 84 -3.81 -5.05 14.79
CA PRO A 84 -3.02 -4.45 15.86
C PRO A 84 -1.53 -4.32 15.51
N GLU A 85 -0.92 -5.37 14.98
CA GLU A 85 0.51 -5.35 14.62
C GLU A 85 0.80 -4.37 13.48
N PHE A 86 -0.07 -4.30 12.47
CA PHE A 86 0.02 -3.31 11.40
C PHE A 86 0.02 -1.88 11.96
N MET A 87 -0.87 -1.60 12.90
CA MET A 87 -0.99 -0.27 13.53
C MET A 87 0.26 0.09 14.35
N ARG A 88 0.86 -0.91 15.01
CA ARG A 88 2.15 -0.76 15.72
C ARG A 88 3.29 -0.47 14.76
N LEU A 89 3.46 -1.27 13.69
CA LEU A 89 4.50 -1.06 12.68
C LEU A 89 4.37 0.32 12.02
N ARG A 90 3.13 0.76 11.78
CA ARG A 90 2.85 2.08 11.21
C ARG A 90 3.33 3.23 12.11
N SER A 91 3.12 3.14 13.43
CA SER A 91 3.54 4.20 14.36
C SER A 91 5.06 4.37 14.44
N GLU A 92 5.82 3.33 14.08
CA GLU A 92 7.29 3.36 14.05
C GLU A 92 7.84 4.03 12.80
N VAL A 93 7.15 3.90 11.66
CA VAL A 93 7.61 4.43 10.36
C VAL A 93 7.17 5.88 10.14
N VAL A 94 6.14 6.34 10.84
CA VAL A 94 5.64 7.72 10.78
C VAL A 94 5.95 8.44 12.11
N PRO A 95 7.15 9.03 12.28
CA PRO A 95 7.49 9.77 13.48
C PRO A 95 6.65 11.06 13.57
N GLY A 96 5.69 11.07 14.50
CA GLY A 96 4.70 12.13 14.74
C GLY A 96 3.30 11.63 14.37
N GLN A 97 2.44 11.24 15.32
CA GLN A 97 1.75 12.13 16.24
C GLN A 97 1.40 11.39 17.55
N GLY A 98 2.30 11.45 18.54
CA GLY A 98 1.97 11.30 19.96
C GLY A 98 1.53 12.64 20.57
N GLY A 99 0.64 13.36 19.87
CA GLY A 99 -0.03 14.54 20.43
C GLY A 99 -1.31 14.09 21.13
N ALA A 100 -1.65 14.73 22.25
CA ALA A 100 -2.78 14.41 23.12
C ALA A 100 -4.19 14.54 22.48
N ASP A 101 -4.29 14.66 21.16
CA ASP A 101 -5.52 14.56 20.39
C ASP A 101 -5.37 13.39 19.42
N GLY A 102 -5.93 12.24 19.80
CA GLY A 102 -5.89 10.97 19.08
C GLY A 102 -6.49 11.02 17.67
N SER A 103 -5.82 11.69 16.74
CA SER A 103 -6.17 11.72 15.32
C SER A 103 -5.21 10.84 14.54
N ASP A 104 -5.53 9.56 14.55
CA ASP A 104 -4.93 8.54 13.71
C ASP A 104 -4.95 8.98 12.22
N PRO A 105 -3.79 9.00 11.52
CA PRO A 105 -3.68 9.37 10.10
C PRO A 105 -4.39 8.42 9.12
N MET A 106 -5.19 7.46 9.58
CA MET A 106 -5.98 6.54 8.76
C MET A 106 -7.41 6.32 9.29
N VAL A 107 -7.76 6.88 10.45
CA VAL A 107 -9.18 7.13 10.79
C VAL A 107 -9.60 8.33 9.96
N ALA A 108 -10.30 8.08 8.83
CA ALA A 108 -10.93 8.99 7.86
C ALA A 108 -10.30 10.38 7.65
N GLU A 109 -10.25 11.21 8.69
CA GLU A 109 -9.63 12.53 8.75
C GLU A 109 -8.11 12.50 8.54
N GLY A 110 -7.45 11.44 8.99
CA GLY A 110 -6.03 11.26 8.84
C GLY A 110 -5.57 10.97 7.41
N PHE A 111 -6.27 10.07 6.72
CA PHE A 111 -5.98 9.71 5.34
C PHE A 111 -6.32 10.89 4.42
N ALA A 112 -7.41 11.61 4.75
CA ALA A 112 -7.76 12.86 4.11
C ALA A 112 -6.69 13.95 4.32
N LYS A 113 -6.08 14.07 5.51
CA LYS A 113 -4.95 14.99 5.76
C LYS A 113 -3.70 14.59 4.99
N HIS A 114 -3.37 13.30 4.93
CA HIS A 114 -2.26 12.80 4.12
C HIS A 114 -2.48 13.07 2.62
N LEU A 115 -3.67 12.76 2.09
CA LEU A 115 -4.07 13.11 0.73
C LEU A 115 -4.07 14.64 0.51
N ALA A 116 -4.40 15.43 1.53
CA ALA A 116 -4.33 16.89 1.46
C ALA A 116 -2.89 17.40 1.38
N GLY A 117 -1.91 16.67 1.92
CA GLY A 117 -0.49 16.95 1.81
C GLY A 117 0.16 16.54 0.47
N ILE A 118 -0.54 15.76 -0.37
CA ILE A 118 -0.02 15.42 -1.70
C ILE A 118 0.04 16.68 -2.56
N HIS A 119 1.22 16.93 -3.16
CA HIS A 119 1.41 18.04 -4.08
C HIS A 119 0.44 17.92 -5.27
N ARG A 120 -0.53 18.84 -5.34
CA ARG A 120 -1.59 18.83 -6.36
C ARG A 120 -1.05 19.49 -7.63
N PRO A 121 -0.89 18.76 -8.74
CA PRO A 121 -0.45 19.38 -9.98
C PRO A 121 -1.48 20.39 -10.48
N ALA A 122 -1.01 21.37 -11.25
CA ALA A 122 -1.87 22.29 -11.98
C ALA A 122 -2.52 21.58 -13.19
N CYS A 123 -3.80 21.86 -13.44
CA CYS A 123 -4.52 21.34 -14.59
C CYS A 123 -3.79 21.72 -15.89
N PRO A 124 -3.54 20.78 -16.83
CA PRO A 124 -2.85 21.10 -18.08
C PRO A 124 -3.71 21.97 -19.01
N LYS A 125 -5.02 22.07 -18.79
CA LYS A 125 -5.95 22.88 -19.61
C LYS A 125 -6.18 24.29 -19.07
N CYS A 126 -6.27 24.46 -17.74
CA CYS A 126 -6.66 25.75 -17.14
C CYS A 126 -5.81 26.18 -15.93
N SER A 127 -4.74 25.45 -15.64
CA SER A 127 -3.77 25.75 -14.57
C SER A 127 -4.31 25.77 -13.14
N THR A 128 -5.60 25.52 -12.91
CA THR A 128 -6.16 25.41 -11.56
C THR A 128 -5.69 24.13 -10.85
N PRO A 129 -5.62 24.12 -9.51
CA PRO A 129 -5.28 22.92 -8.76
C PRO A 129 -6.18 21.73 -9.09
N MET A 130 -5.58 20.55 -9.21
CA MET A 130 -6.30 19.30 -9.46
C MET A 130 -6.71 18.60 -8.16
N VAL A 131 -7.71 17.73 -8.25
CA VAL A 131 -8.17 16.85 -7.15
C VAL A 131 -7.89 15.40 -7.52
N LEU A 132 -7.59 14.57 -6.52
CA LEU A 132 -7.42 13.14 -6.74
C LEU A 132 -8.80 12.50 -6.92
N VAL A 133 -8.99 11.84 -8.05
CA VAL A 133 -10.21 11.10 -8.39
C VAL A 133 -9.89 9.62 -8.31
N THR A 134 -10.58 8.92 -7.41
CA THR A 134 -10.55 7.46 -7.27
C THR A 134 -11.87 6.92 -7.80
N ARG A 135 -11.81 6.09 -8.84
CA ARG A 135 -12.94 5.28 -9.28
C ARG A 135 -12.87 3.94 -8.58
N ILE A 136 -13.98 3.59 -7.94
CA ILE A 136 -14.16 2.34 -7.21
C ILE A 136 -15.30 1.60 -7.88
N GLU A 137 -15.10 0.33 -8.21
CA GLU A 137 -16.15 -0.61 -8.61
C GLU A 137 -16.21 -1.68 -7.53
N ASP A 138 -17.41 -1.87 -6.97
CA ASP A 138 -17.64 -2.64 -5.74
C ASP A 138 -16.74 -2.20 -4.57
N THR A 139 -15.70 -2.99 -4.28
CA THR A 139 -14.70 -2.73 -3.23
C THR A 139 -13.29 -2.51 -3.80
N THR A 140 -13.15 -2.47 -5.12
CA THR A 140 -11.85 -2.45 -5.80
C THR A 140 -11.62 -1.08 -6.43
N ILE A 141 -10.43 -0.51 -6.22
CA ILE A 141 -10.02 0.72 -6.88
C ILE A 141 -9.66 0.37 -8.33
N VAL A 142 -10.50 0.78 -9.29
CA VAL A 142 -10.28 0.49 -10.72
C VAL A 142 -9.42 1.53 -11.41
N ARG A 143 -9.43 2.78 -10.93
CA ARG A 143 -8.61 3.84 -11.51
C ARG A 143 -8.37 4.98 -10.53
N GLN A 144 -7.16 5.51 -10.51
CA GLN A 144 -6.84 6.77 -9.83
C GLN A 144 -6.17 7.76 -10.79
N PHE A 145 -6.59 9.02 -10.75
CA PHE A 145 -6.03 10.08 -11.58
C PHE A 145 -6.27 11.47 -10.98
N TRP A 146 -5.53 12.47 -11.46
CA TRP A 146 -5.81 13.86 -11.13
C TRP A 146 -6.88 14.41 -12.07
N GLY A 147 -7.99 14.88 -11.52
CA GLY A 147 -9.06 15.59 -12.24
C GLY A 147 -9.04 17.09 -11.96
N CYS A 148 -9.46 17.91 -12.93
CA CYS A 148 -9.60 19.34 -12.69
C CYS A 148 -10.68 19.62 -11.63
N LYS A 149 -10.40 20.52 -10.68
CA LYS A 149 -11.39 20.94 -9.67
C LYS A 149 -12.62 21.65 -10.29
N ARG A 150 -12.48 22.22 -11.50
CA ARG A 150 -13.54 22.89 -12.26
C ARG A 150 -14.29 21.94 -13.20
N TYR A 151 -14.38 20.65 -12.90
CA TYR A 151 -15.23 19.76 -13.68
C TYR A 151 -16.69 20.02 -13.32
N PRO A 152 -17.64 20.09 -14.29
CA PRO A 152 -17.53 19.70 -15.70
C PRO A 152 -17.05 20.79 -16.66
N GLU A 153 -16.86 22.04 -16.22
CA GLU A 153 -16.45 23.16 -17.09
C GLU A 153 -15.03 23.01 -17.66
N CYS A 154 -14.21 22.18 -17.02
CA CYS A 154 -12.90 21.76 -17.49
C CYS A 154 -12.69 20.26 -17.19
N ASP A 155 -12.52 19.48 -18.25
CA ASP A 155 -12.30 18.03 -18.27
C ASP A 155 -10.81 17.63 -18.24
N GLY A 156 -9.91 18.57 -17.95
CA GLY A 156 -8.48 18.30 -17.90
C GLY A 156 -8.12 17.24 -16.85
N THR A 157 -7.36 16.23 -17.26
CA THR A 157 -6.87 15.15 -16.40
C THR A 157 -5.36 15.00 -16.48
N ARG A 158 -4.74 14.42 -15.44
CA ARG A 158 -3.34 13.96 -15.45
C ARG A 158 -3.28 12.58 -14.82
N ARG A 159 -2.34 11.75 -15.29
CA ARG A 159 -2.07 10.45 -14.67
C ARG A 159 -1.56 10.66 -13.24
N LEU A 160 -2.02 9.83 -12.31
CA LEU A 160 -1.36 9.66 -11.03
C LEU A 160 -0.13 8.78 -11.27
N ALA A 161 1.07 9.35 -11.14
CA ALA A 161 2.31 8.57 -11.21
C ALA A 161 2.70 8.13 -9.79
N PHE A 162 2.55 6.84 -9.50
CA PHE A 162 3.28 6.16 -8.42
C PHE A 162 4.69 5.84 -8.94
N PRO A 163 5.79 5.94 -8.17
CA PRO A 163 5.91 6.01 -6.71
C PRO A 163 6.14 7.44 -6.20
N TYR A 164 6.00 7.63 -4.87
CA TYR A 164 6.47 8.83 -4.18
C TYR A 164 7.87 9.20 -4.69
N GLN A 165 7.98 10.32 -5.41
CA GLN A 165 9.24 11.06 -5.37
C GLN A 165 9.36 11.47 -3.90
N SER A 166 10.11 10.70 -3.12
CA SER A 166 10.75 11.27 -1.95
C SER A 166 11.44 12.52 -2.48
N ALA A 167 11.14 13.66 -1.86
CA ALA A 167 11.94 14.84 -2.09
C ALA A 167 13.39 14.43 -1.80
N SER A 168 14.14 14.15 -2.88
CA SER A 168 15.55 13.87 -2.79
C SER A 168 16.17 15.14 -2.23
N ARG A 169 16.80 14.98 -1.08
CA ARG A 169 17.69 15.97 -0.49
C ARG A 169 18.58 16.59 -1.57
N GLU A 170 18.71 17.90 -1.48
CA GLU A 170 19.86 18.69 -1.94
C GLU A 170 20.13 18.74 -3.44
N THR A 171 19.39 19.58 -4.16
CA THR A 171 20.00 20.35 -5.25
C THR A 171 20.79 21.49 -4.61
N ARG A 172 22.03 21.19 -4.16
CA ARG A 172 23.03 22.23 -3.93
C ARG A 172 23.31 22.84 -5.29
N ALA A 173 22.78 24.03 -5.52
CA ALA A 173 23.09 24.85 -6.67
C ALA A 173 24.61 25.00 -6.74
N LEU A 174 25.22 24.37 -7.76
CA LEU A 174 26.45 24.87 -8.33
C LEU A 174 26.06 26.13 -9.11
N VAL A 175 26.23 27.27 -8.46
CA VAL A 175 26.31 28.56 -9.13
C VAL A 175 27.69 28.61 -9.81
N PRO A 176 27.79 28.95 -11.11
CA PRO A 176 29.06 29.14 -11.79
C PRO A 176 29.85 30.32 -11.23
#